data_AF-A0A351HYW3-F1
#
_entry.id   AF-A0A351HYW3-F1
#
_cell.length_a   1.000
_cell.length_b   1.000
_cell.length_c   1.000
_cell.angle_alpha   90.00
_cell.angle_beta   90.00
_cell.angle_gamma   90.00
#
_symmetry.space_group_name_H-M   'P 1'
#
loop_
_entity.id
_entity.type
_entity.pdbx_description
1 polymer ?
#
loop_
_entity_poly.entity_id
_entity_poly.type
_entity_poly.pdbx_seq_one_letter_code
_entity_poly.pdbx_strand_id
1 'polypeptide(L)'
;MESPAAILDEVRGFLDGLRREWPEVFLRRRPRTRFRSAPSVAAMPAAPRSAPAEGGLEAHFHARASFWAERLGVTFGAVRVKDQRSLWGSCSRRGNLNFNWRLSLAPSEVQDYVVIHELAHRLEMNHSRDFWAVVERVCVQHKAHRRWLRKNGARLYGVSRPVPRAS
;
A
#
# COMPACT_ATOMS: atom_id res chain seq x y z
N MET A 1 28.82 -10.63 10.76
CA MET A 1 28.48 -9.72 9.64
C MET A 1 27.92 -10.59 8.53
N GLU A 2 26.62 -10.52 8.27
CA GLU A 2 26.02 -11.36 7.23
C GLU A 2 26.42 -10.88 5.83
N SER A 3 26.74 -11.83 4.96
CA SER A 3 27.18 -11.56 3.59
C SER A 3 26.08 -10.84 2.79
N PRO A 4 26.42 -9.89 1.90
CA PRO A 4 25.46 -9.28 0.97
C PRO A 4 24.63 -10.31 0.17
N ALA A 5 25.19 -11.50 -0.07
CA ALA A 5 24.50 -12.61 -0.72
C ALA A 5 23.41 -13.23 0.16
N ALA A 6 23.63 -13.34 1.48
CA ALA A 6 22.66 -13.89 2.43
C ALA A 6 21.45 -12.95 2.57
N ILE A 7 21.68 -11.63 2.58
CA ILE A 7 20.62 -10.62 2.61
C ILE A 7 19.81 -10.64 1.30
N LEU A 8 20.46 -10.85 0.15
CA LEU A 8 19.78 -10.97 -1.15
C LEU A 8 18.95 -12.25 -1.28
N ASP A 9 19.42 -13.36 -0.72
CA ASP A 9 18.69 -14.63 -0.69
C ASP A 9 17.54 -14.61 0.32
N GLU A 10 17.69 -13.95 1.46
CA GLU A 10 16.60 -13.74 2.43
C GLU A 10 15.51 -12.83 1.84
N VAL A 11 15.90 -11.77 1.11
CA VAL A 11 14.98 -10.90 0.37
C VAL A 11 14.32 -11.64 -0.80
N ARG A 12 15.04 -12.50 -1.53
CA ARG A 12 14.44 -13.34 -2.59
C ARG A 12 13.48 -14.37 -2.02
N GLY A 13 13.84 -15.06 -0.94
CA GLY A 13 12.97 -16.02 -0.27
C GLY A 13 11.70 -15.36 0.27
N PHE A 14 11.82 -14.15 0.82
CA PHE A 14 10.69 -13.32 1.21
C PHE A 14 9.81 -12.90 0.01
N LEU A 15 10.41 -12.47 -1.11
CA LEU A 15 9.69 -12.09 -2.33
C LEU A 15 9.05 -13.30 -3.04
N ASP A 16 9.66 -14.47 -3.01
CA ASP A 16 9.13 -15.71 -3.58
C ASP A 16 8.04 -16.32 -2.68
N GLY A 17 8.15 -16.16 -1.35
CA GLY A 17 7.07 -16.44 -0.39
C GLY A 17 5.85 -15.56 -0.63
N LEU A 18 6.06 -14.25 -0.78
CA LEU A 18 5.03 -13.28 -1.18
C LEU A 18 4.39 -13.62 -2.53
N ARG A 19 5.17 -14.14 -3.47
CA ARG A 19 4.68 -14.53 -4.81
C ARG A 19 3.83 -15.80 -4.78
N ARG A 20 4.09 -16.72 -3.84
CA ARG A 20 3.34 -17.98 -3.67
C ARG A 20 2.10 -17.81 -2.80
N GLU A 21 2.15 -16.99 -1.76
CA GLU A 21 1.00 -16.70 -0.90
C GLU A 21 0.07 -15.62 -1.49
N TRP A 22 0.61 -14.69 -2.30
CA TRP A 22 -0.09 -13.52 -2.83
C TRP A 22 0.23 -13.23 -4.31
N PRO A 23 -0.33 -14.00 -5.27
CA PRO A 23 -0.09 -13.81 -6.71
C PRO A 23 -0.64 -12.50 -7.30
N GLU A 24 -1.15 -11.57 -6.48
CA GLU A 24 -1.93 -10.38 -6.88
C GLU A 24 -1.24 -9.04 -6.57
N VAL A 25 -0.18 -9.08 -5.75
CA VAL A 25 0.82 -7.99 -5.64
C VAL A 25 1.64 -7.90 -6.94
N PHE A 26 1.63 -8.96 -7.76
CA PHE A 26 2.17 -8.98 -9.11
C PHE A 26 1.02 -9.14 -10.10
N LEU A 27 0.84 -8.17 -11.00
CA LEU A 27 -0.22 -8.21 -12.01
C LEU A 27 -0.10 -9.45 -12.91
N ARG A 28 -1.14 -10.29 -12.98
CA ARG A 28 -1.41 -11.15 -14.16
C ARG A 28 -2.16 -10.33 -15.23
N ARG A 29 -1.74 -10.43 -16.49
CA ARG A 29 -2.30 -9.70 -17.65
C ARG A 29 -3.61 -10.32 -18.19
N ARG A 30 -4.53 -9.44 -18.64
CA ARG A 30 -5.72 -9.54 -19.57
C ARG A 30 -7.14 -9.67 -18.93
N PRO A 31 -8.24 -9.27 -19.62
CA PRO A 31 -8.58 -7.90 -20.06
C PRO A 31 -10.02 -7.43 -19.69
N ARG A 32 -10.24 -6.11 -19.85
CA ARG A 32 -11.47 -5.27 -20.00
C ARG A 32 -12.82 -5.78 -19.46
N THR A 33 -13.36 -5.06 -18.47
CA THR A 33 -14.81 -4.98 -18.20
C THR A 33 -15.21 -3.59 -17.69
N ARG A 34 -16.40 -3.12 -18.10
CA ARG A 34 -17.00 -1.83 -17.73
C ARG A 34 -17.19 -1.70 -16.21
N PHE A 35 -16.93 -0.51 -15.70
CA PHE A 35 -17.14 -0.15 -14.29
C PHE A 35 -18.64 -0.05 -14.00
N ARG A 36 -19.08 -0.77 -12.96
CA ARG A 36 -20.28 -0.42 -12.18
C ARG A 36 -19.81 -0.05 -10.78
N SER A 37 -20.33 1.05 -10.23
CA SER A 37 -20.05 1.58 -8.90
C SER A 37 -20.36 0.52 -7.82
N ALA A 38 -19.45 0.37 -6.85
CA ALA A 38 -19.67 -0.47 -5.68
C ALA A 38 -20.48 0.30 -4.62
N PRO A 39 -21.32 -0.38 -3.80
CA PRO A 39 -22.12 0.28 -2.78
C PRO A 39 -21.27 0.66 -1.56
N SER A 40 -21.70 1.72 -0.87
CA SER A 40 -21.12 2.22 0.38
C SER A 40 -21.66 1.44 1.58
N VAL A 41 -20.79 1.03 2.51
CA VAL A 41 -21.17 0.43 3.80
C VAL A 41 -20.14 0.81 4.87
N ALA A 42 -20.62 1.09 6.09
CA ALA A 42 -19.95 1.42 7.37
C ALA A 42 -18.63 2.22 7.32
N ALA A 43 -18.68 3.51 7.68
CA ALA A 43 -17.56 4.43 7.63
C ALA A 43 -16.46 4.08 8.66
N MET A 44 -15.27 3.75 8.17
CA MET A 44 -14.04 3.85 8.95
C MET A 44 -13.85 5.30 9.41
N PRO A 45 -13.18 5.56 10.55
CA PRO A 45 -12.71 6.91 10.83
C PRO A 45 -11.78 7.31 9.68
N ALA A 46 -12.19 8.33 8.92
CA ALA A 46 -11.43 8.76 7.75
C ALA A 46 -10.13 9.41 8.23
N ALA A 47 -9.00 8.92 7.72
CA ALA A 47 -7.74 9.67 7.79
C ALA A 47 -7.95 11.05 7.14
N PRO A 48 -7.15 12.08 7.49
CA PRO A 48 -7.29 13.42 6.93
C PRO A 48 -7.51 13.36 5.42
N ARG A 49 -8.68 13.87 4.99
CA ARG A 49 -9.14 13.88 3.60
C ARG A 49 -8.42 14.92 2.74
N SER A 50 -7.42 15.59 3.29
CA SER A 50 -6.66 16.63 2.62
C SER A 50 -6.33 16.16 1.20
N ALA A 51 -6.81 16.89 0.19
CA ALA A 51 -6.14 16.89 -1.11
C ALA A 51 -4.65 17.16 -0.87
N PRO A 52 -3.72 16.80 -1.78
CA PRO A 52 -2.33 17.20 -1.62
C PRO A 52 -2.25 18.74 -1.62
N ALA A 53 -2.38 19.34 -0.43
CA ALA A 53 -2.06 20.72 -0.12
C ALA A 53 -0.53 20.82 -0.10
N GLU A 54 0.00 22.01 -0.42
CA GLU A 54 1.37 22.50 -0.15
C GLU A 54 2.31 21.41 0.44
N GLY A 55 2.93 20.56 -0.40
CA GLY A 55 3.79 19.45 0.06
C GLY A 55 3.78 18.17 -0.77
N GLY A 56 2.81 17.99 -1.68
CA GLY A 56 2.81 16.91 -2.67
C GLY A 56 2.49 15.51 -2.10
N LEU A 57 2.80 14.47 -2.89
CA LEU A 57 2.37 13.09 -2.58
C LEU A 57 3.06 12.49 -1.35
N GLU A 58 4.31 12.86 -1.06
CA GLU A 58 5.00 12.35 0.13
C GLU A 58 4.37 12.87 1.42
N ALA A 59 4.06 14.17 1.48
CA ALA A 59 3.34 14.77 2.61
C ALA A 59 1.95 14.13 2.79
N HIS A 60 1.23 13.88 1.69
CA HIS A 60 -0.07 13.20 1.69
C HIS A 60 0.00 11.80 2.33
N PHE A 61 0.93 10.95 1.88
CA PHE A 61 1.08 9.62 2.47
C PHE A 61 1.68 9.64 3.88
N HIS A 62 2.52 10.62 4.20
CA HIS A 62 3.04 10.82 5.55
C HIS A 62 1.95 11.15 6.56
N ALA A 63 1.01 12.05 6.20
CA ALA A 63 -0.12 12.40 7.07
C ALA A 63 -1.01 11.18 7.36
N ARG A 64 -1.32 10.37 6.33
CA ARG A 64 -2.07 9.11 6.50
C ARG A 64 -1.31 8.10 7.36
N ALA A 65 -0.01 7.92 7.10
CA ALA A 65 0.83 7.02 7.88
C ALA A 65 0.86 7.43 9.35
N SER A 66 1.00 8.73 9.65
CA SER A 66 0.98 9.27 11.01
C SER A 66 -0.32 8.96 11.73
N PHE A 67 -1.46 9.22 11.07
CA PHE A 67 -2.79 8.99 11.63
C PHE A 67 -3.05 7.52 12.00
N TRP A 68 -2.62 6.59 11.15
CA TRP A 68 -2.82 5.14 11.37
C TRP A 68 -1.76 4.53 12.28
N ALA A 69 -0.54 5.06 12.27
CA ALA A 69 0.54 4.61 13.14
C ALA A 69 0.20 4.82 14.62
N GLU A 70 -0.39 5.98 14.96
CA GLU A 70 -0.91 6.28 16.29
C GLU A 70 -1.95 5.24 16.75
N ARG A 71 -2.91 4.90 15.89
CA ARG A 71 -3.98 3.92 16.18
C ARG A 71 -3.49 2.48 16.27
N LEU A 72 -2.41 2.16 15.56
CA LEU A 72 -1.76 0.86 15.61
C LEU A 72 -0.76 0.75 16.77
N GLY A 73 -0.38 1.87 17.39
CA GLY A 73 0.64 1.92 18.44
C GLY A 73 2.06 1.65 17.92
N VAL A 74 2.37 2.09 16.68
CA VAL A 74 3.67 1.83 16.03
C VAL A 74 4.35 3.12 15.58
N THR A 75 5.66 3.05 15.36
CA THR A 75 6.43 4.11 14.71
C THR A 75 6.92 3.66 13.33
N PHE A 76 7.16 4.63 12.45
CA PHE A 76 7.72 4.42 11.12
C PHE A 76 8.82 5.45 10.84
N GLY A 77 9.66 5.13 9.86
CA GLY A 77 10.76 5.97 9.40
C GLY A 77 10.35 6.88 8.26
N ALA A 78 11.17 6.93 7.21
CA ALA A 78 10.91 7.80 6.06
C ALA A 78 9.72 7.29 5.23
N VAL A 79 8.92 8.22 4.72
CA VAL A 79 7.91 7.98 3.67
C VAL A 79 8.48 8.43 2.33
N ARG A 80 8.36 7.58 1.31
CA ARG A 80 8.78 7.89 -0.06
C ARG A 80 7.71 7.51 -1.07
N VAL A 81 7.57 8.31 -2.12
CA VAL A 81 6.66 8.02 -3.22
C VAL A 81 7.44 7.69 -4.50
N LYS A 82 7.20 6.49 -5.04
CA LYS A 82 7.99 5.91 -6.13
C LYS A 82 7.12 5.54 -7.33
N ASP A 83 7.75 5.40 -8.50
CA ASP A 83 7.15 4.79 -9.68
C ASP A 83 7.53 3.31 -9.76
N GLN A 84 6.85 2.49 -8.96
CA GLN A 84 7.07 1.04 -8.93
C GLN A 84 6.22 0.36 -10.00
N ARG A 85 6.70 -0.76 -10.55
CA ARG A 85 6.02 -1.49 -11.63
C ARG A 85 4.94 -2.46 -11.16
N SER A 86 5.07 -2.97 -9.94
CA SER A 86 4.19 -4.04 -9.41
C SER A 86 3.63 -3.74 -8.03
N LEU A 87 4.35 -3.02 -7.17
CA LEU A 87 3.96 -2.81 -5.78
C LEU A 87 3.09 -1.56 -5.59
N TRP A 88 2.10 -1.66 -4.71
CA TRP A 88 1.33 -0.50 -4.21
C TRP A 88 2.04 0.20 -3.04
N GLY A 89 2.72 -0.59 -2.20
CA GLY A 89 3.54 -0.11 -1.10
C GLY A 89 4.59 -1.13 -0.68
N SER A 90 5.48 -0.72 0.23
CA SER A 90 6.35 -1.62 0.98
C SER A 90 6.81 -0.98 2.29
N CYS A 91 7.00 -1.81 3.34
CA CYS A 91 7.68 -1.44 4.58
C CYS A 91 9.00 -2.21 4.73
N SER A 92 10.09 -1.51 5.04
CA SER A 92 11.37 -2.16 5.39
C SER A 92 11.42 -2.58 6.86
N ARG A 93 12.35 -3.48 7.23
CA ARG A 93 12.59 -3.83 8.65
C ARG A 93 12.96 -2.61 9.50
N ARG A 94 13.61 -1.60 8.90
CA ARG A 94 13.94 -0.31 9.53
C ARG A 94 12.73 0.64 9.64
N GLY A 95 11.57 0.28 9.12
CA GLY A 95 10.33 1.05 9.21
C GLY A 95 10.15 2.11 8.12
N ASN A 96 10.98 2.13 7.07
CA ASN A 96 10.77 3.05 5.96
C ASN A 96 9.63 2.55 5.06
N LEU A 97 8.69 3.44 4.76
CA LEU A 97 7.51 3.18 3.94
C LEU A 97 7.73 3.72 2.53
N ASN A 98 7.43 2.90 1.53
CA ASN A 98 7.36 3.33 0.14
C ASN A 98 5.93 3.15 -0.35
N PHE A 99 5.44 4.10 -1.15
CA PHE A 99 4.15 3.99 -1.83
C PHE A 99 4.29 4.26 -3.32
N ASN A 100 3.49 3.59 -4.13
CA ASN A 100 3.40 3.89 -5.55
C ASN A 100 2.62 5.19 -5.74
N TRP A 101 3.12 6.12 -6.55
CA TRP A 101 2.40 7.37 -6.82
C TRP A 101 0.99 7.12 -7.38
N ARG A 102 0.79 6.04 -8.15
CA ARG A 102 -0.52 5.66 -8.71
C ARG A 102 -1.54 5.28 -7.64
N LEU A 103 -1.11 4.93 -6.43
CA LEU A 103 -2.00 4.70 -5.31
C LEU A 103 -2.83 5.95 -4.99
N SER A 104 -2.28 7.16 -5.23
CA SER A 104 -3.00 8.42 -5.03
C SER A 104 -4.25 8.57 -5.93
N LEU A 105 -4.34 7.77 -7.00
CA LEU A 105 -5.50 7.74 -7.91
C LEU A 105 -6.61 6.79 -7.42
N ALA A 106 -6.36 6.02 -6.37
CA ALA A 106 -7.36 5.15 -5.75
C ALA A 106 -8.26 5.95 -4.77
N PRO A 107 -9.47 5.46 -4.44
CA PRO A 107 -10.29 6.02 -3.36
C PRO A 107 -9.50 6.12 -2.05
N SER A 108 -9.76 7.14 -1.24
CA SER A 108 -9.04 7.41 0.02
C SER A 108 -8.96 6.19 0.94
N GLU A 109 -10.04 5.44 1.05
CA GLU A 109 -10.15 4.26 1.92
C GLU A 109 -9.27 3.11 1.41
N VAL A 110 -9.06 3.02 0.10
CA VAL A 110 -8.14 2.07 -0.51
C VAL A 110 -6.69 2.49 -0.27
N GLN A 111 -6.40 3.80 -0.29
CA GLN A 111 -5.09 4.33 0.08
C GLN A 111 -4.79 4.02 1.54
N ASP A 112 -5.75 4.28 2.44
CA ASP A 112 -5.65 3.98 3.87
C ASP A 112 -5.42 2.49 4.12
N TYR A 113 -6.14 1.61 3.43
CA TYR A 113 -5.89 0.17 3.50
C TYR A 113 -4.43 -0.20 3.20
N VAL A 114 -3.84 0.36 2.13
CA VAL A 114 -2.44 0.07 1.80
C VAL A 114 -1.49 0.66 2.86
N VAL A 115 -1.75 1.88 3.35
CA VAL A 115 -0.96 2.48 4.44
C VAL A 115 -1.01 1.61 5.71
N ILE A 116 -2.19 1.17 6.11
CA ILE A 116 -2.40 0.25 7.24
C ILE A 116 -1.67 -1.07 7.03
N HIS A 117 -1.72 -1.62 5.81
CA HIS A 117 -1.01 -2.85 5.46
C HIS A 117 0.51 -2.70 5.65
N GLU A 118 1.10 -1.61 5.15
CA GLU A 118 2.53 -1.37 5.33
C GLU A 118 2.90 -1.10 6.80
N LEU A 119 2.05 -0.42 7.56
CA LEU A 119 2.26 -0.20 9.00
C LEU A 119 2.11 -1.47 9.82
N ALA A 120 1.22 -2.38 9.45
CA ALA A 120 1.05 -3.67 10.12
C ALA A 120 2.35 -4.51 10.05
N HIS A 121 3.17 -4.32 9.02
CA HIS A 121 4.49 -4.93 8.96
C HIS A 121 5.43 -4.47 10.08
N ARG A 122 5.17 -3.37 10.77
CA ARG A 122 5.94 -2.98 11.97
C ARG A 122 5.74 -3.93 13.15
N LEU A 123 4.65 -4.69 13.16
CA LEU A 123 4.34 -5.70 14.17
C LEU A 123 4.62 -7.11 13.62
N GLU A 124 4.16 -7.38 12.39
CA GLU A 124 4.23 -8.72 11.78
C GLU A 124 4.84 -8.66 10.37
N MET A 125 6.09 -9.10 10.22
CA MET A 125 6.83 -8.96 8.94
C MET A 125 6.35 -9.92 7.84
N ASN A 126 5.53 -10.91 8.15
CA ASN A 126 4.95 -11.87 7.22
C ASN A 126 3.42 -11.74 7.20
N HIS A 127 2.75 -12.25 6.16
CA HIS A 127 1.28 -12.16 6.01
C HIS A 127 0.53 -13.28 6.75
N SER A 128 0.99 -13.64 7.94
CA SER A 128 0.38 -14.66 8.80
C SER A 128 -1.04 -14.29 9.24
N ARG A 129 -1.70 -15.23 9.93
CA ARG A 129 -2.97 -14.97 10.61
C ARG A 129 -2.88 -13.75 11.54
N ASP A 130 -1.78 -13.59 12.26
CA ASP A 130 -1.59 -12.52 13.23
C ASP A 130 -1.45 -11.16 12.53
N PHE A 131 -0.75 -11.11 11.39
CA PHE A 131 -0.73 -9.93 10.53
C PHE A 131 -2.15 -9.50 10.12
N TRP A 132 -2.98 -10.45 9.67
CA TRP A 132 -4.34 -10.13 9.26
C TRP A 132 -5.22 -9.70 10.43
N ALA A 133 -5.00 -10.24 11.64
CA ALA A 133 -5.67 -9.77 12.84
C ALA A 133 -5.33 -8.30 13.17
N VAL A 134 -4.06 -7.90 13.01
CA VAL A 134 -3.62 -6.50 13.17
C VAL A 134 -4.33 -5.59 12.17
N VAL A 135 -4.38 -5.97 10.89
CA VAL A 135 -5.05 -5.19 9.83
C VAL A 135 -6.55 -5.08 10.09
N GLU A 136 -7.22 -6.19 10.42
CA GLU A 136 -8.67 -6.23 10.62
C GLU A 136 -9.12 -5.41 11.83
N ARG A 137 -8.28 -5.32 12.88
CA ARG A 137 -8.53 -4.49 14.08
C ARG A 137 -8.79 -3.02 13.75
N VAL A 138 -8.09 -2.47 12.75
CA VAL A 138 -8.23 -1.05 12.37
C VAL A 138 -8.94 -0.86 11.04
N CYS A 139 -8.94 -1.86 10.16
CA CYS A 139 -9.54 -1.83 8.83
C CYS A 139 -10.42 -3.07 8.60
N VAL A 140 -11.60 -3.06 9.21
CA VAL A 140 -12.59 -4.15 9.07
C VAL A 140 -12.91 -4.45 7.59
N GLN A 141 -12.84 -3.43 6.73
CA GLN A 141 -13.15 -3.54 5.30
C GLN A 141 -11.97 -3.90 4.41
N HIS A 142 -10.83 -4.30 4.98
CA HIS A 142 -9.61 -4.61 4.24
C HIS A 142 -9.83 -5.57 3.06
N LYS A 143 -10.72 -6.58 3.22
CA LYS A 143 -11.08 -7.53 2.16
C LYS A 143 -11.74 -6.83 0.97
N ALA A 144 -12.58 -5.81 1.20
CA ALA A 144 -13.23 -5.05 0.15
C ALA A 144 -12.24 -4.14 -0.60
N HIS A 145 -11.37 -3.44 0.13
CA HIS A 145 -10.33 -2.59 -0.46
C HIS A 145 -9.32 -3.40 -1.29
N ARG A 146 -8.94 -4.58 -0.79
CA ARG A 146 -8.12 -5.54 -1.54
C ARG A 146 -8.78 -5.97 -2.85
N ARG A 147 -10.07 -6.35 -2.81
CA ARG A 147 -10.83 -6.69 -4.03
C ARG A 147 -10.87 -5.52 -5.01
N TRP A 148 -11.00 -4.29 -4.51
CA TRP A 148 -10.98 -3.09 -5.34
C TRP A 148 -9.63 -2.93 -6.05
N LEU A 149 -8.50 -3.06 -5.35
CA LEU A 149 -7.17 -2.97 -5.96
C LEU A 149 -6.95 -4.03 -7.02
N ARG A 150 -7.43 -5.26 -6.78
CA ARG A 150 -7.33 -6.35 -7.75
C ARG A 150 -8.12 -6.08 -9.03
N LYS A 151 -9.33 -5.55 -8.89
CA LYS A 151 -10.20 -5.22 -10.03
C LYS A 151 -9.70 -4.02 -10.84
N ASN A 152 -9.13 -3.02 -10.16
CA ASN A 152 -8.90 -1.70 -10.74
C ASN A 152 -7.43 -1.35 -10.93
N GLY A 153 -6.52 -2.12 -10.35
CA GLY A 153 -5.09 -1.85 -10.35
C GLY A 153 -4.49 -1.72 -11.75
N ALA A 154 -4.84 -2.64 -12.65
CA ALA A 154 -4.39 -2.58 -14.05
C ALA A 154 -4.76 -1.26 -14.75
N ARG A 155 -5.93 -0.69 -14.42
CA ARG A 155 -6.36 0.60 -14.96
C ARG A 155 -5.49 1.75 -14.44
N LEU A 156 -5.17 1.74 -13.14
CA LEU A 156 -4.31 2.76 -12.55
C LEU A 156 -2.88 2.69 -13.11
N TYR A 157 -2.34 1.47 -13.28
CA TYR A 157 -1.03 1.25 -13.91
C TYR A 157 -0.98 1.66 -15.39
N GLY A 158 -2.12 1.66 -16.08
CA GLY A 158 -2.24 2.21 -17.43
C GLY A 158 -2.10 3.73 -17.51
N VAL A 159 -2.12 4.44 -16.37
CA VAL A 159 -1.92 5.90 -16.33
C VAL A 159 -0.42 6.20 -16.37
N SER A 160 -0.02 6.98 -17.38
CA SER A 160 1.34 7.52 -17.48
C SER A 160 1.54 8.60 -16.42
N ARG A 161 2.74 8.65 -15.82
CA ARG A 161 3.08 9.70 -14.86
C ARG A 161 3.02 11.06 -15.58
N PRO A 162 2.34 12.08 -15.02
CA PRO A 162 2.37 13.41 -15.59
C PRO A 162 3.82 13.89 -15.68
N VAL A 163 4.23 14.32 -16.87
CA VAL A 163 5.53 15.00 -17.03
C VAL A 163 5.37 16.37 -16.36
N PRO A 164 6.25 16.76 -15.42
CA PRO A 164 6.24 18.12 -14.89
C PRO A 164 6.33 19.07 -16.07
N ARG A 165 5.42 20.05 -16.17
CA ARG A 165 5.60 21.12 -17.16
C ARG A 165 6.91 21.81 -16.81
N ALA A 166 7.83 21.90 -17.77
CA ALA A 166 9.00 22.74 -17.63
C ALA A 166 8.51 24.18 -17.42
N SER A 167 9.02 24.83 -16.37
CA SER A 167 8.83 26.25 -16.12
C SER A 167 9.46 27.10 -17.22
#